data_AF-A0A8K1C5M7-F1
#
_entry.id   AF-A0A8K1C5M7-F1
#
_cell.length_a   1.000
_cell.length_b   1.000
_cell.length_c   1.000
_cell.angle_alpha   90.00
_cell.angle_beta   90.00
_cell.angle_gamma   90.00
#
_symmetry.space_group_name_H-M   'P 1'
#
loop_
_entity.id
_entity.type
_entity.pdbx_description
1 polymer ?
#
loop_
_entity_poly.entity_id
_entity_poly.type
_entity_poly.pdbx_seq_one_letter_code
_entity_poly.pdbx_strand_id
1 'polypeptide(L)'
;MHVPNPKSLALYRRILRASRRLEPDTRDHYRRFARSGYVAHADELDDERVDEIIARVEHDMDWILRKYTGKGLDEDPGTPAKL
;
A
#
# COMPACT_ATOMS: atom_id res chain seq x y z
N MET A 1 5.45 -22.66 -8.71
CA MET A 1 4.89 -21.68 -7.75
C MET A 1 5.65 -20.40 -7.98
N HIS A 2 5.05 -19.41 -8.63
CA HIS A 2 5.72 -18.13 -8.88
C HIS A 2 5.91 -17.40 -7.55
N VAL A 3 7.14 -16.96 -7.25
CA VAL A 3 7.45 -16.21 -6.04
C VAL A 3 7.38 -14.74 -6.42
N PRO A 4 6.41 -13.97 -5.88
CA PRO A 4 6.30 -12.56 -6.21
C PRO A 4 7.53 -11.78 -5.74
N ASN A 5 7.88 -10.71 -6.46
CA ASN A 5 9.02 -9.86 -6.11
C ASN A 5 8.94 -9.42 -4.64
N PRO A 6 10.03 -9.58 -3.85
CA PRO A 6 10.01 -9.29 -2.41
C PRO A 6 9.69 -7.83 -2.10
N LYS A 7 10.08 -6.88 -2.96
CA LYS A 7 9.77 -5.45 -2.79
C LYS A 7 8.26 -5.21 -2.93
N SER A 8 7.63 -5.79 -3.95
CA SER A 8 6.18 -5.71 -4.18
C SER A 8 5.39 -6.27 -3.00
N LEU A 9 5.83 -7.42 -2.44
CA LEU A 9 5.18 -8.02 -1.28
C LEU A 9 5.35 -7.17 -0.01
N ALA A 10 6.52 -6.55 0.19
CA ALA A 10 6.77 -5.64 1.30
C ALA A 10 5.84 -4.41 1.22
N LEU A 11 5.75 -3.79 0.03
CA LEU A 11 4.86 -2.65 -0.23
C LEU A 11 3.39 -3.02 0.04
N TYR A 12 2.91 -4.14 -0.52
CA TYR A 12 1.53 -4.58 -0.31
C TYR A 12 1.18 -4.72 1.17
N ARG A 13 2.05 -5.35 1.97
CA ARG A 13 1.87 -5.46 3.42
C ARG A 13 1.85 -4.10 4.11
N ARG A 14 2.71 -3.15 3.69
CA ARG A 14 2.75 -1.79 4.24
C ARG A 14 1.43 -1.05 3.98
N ILE A 15 0.90 -1.13 2.76
CA ILE A 15 -0.40 -0.54 2.39
C ILE A 15 -1.55 -1.16 3.21
N LEU A 16 -1.56 -2.48 3.41
CA LEU A 16 -2.60 -3.13 4.23
C LEU A 16 -2.58 -2.67 5.71
N ARG A 17 -1.39 -2.35 6.25
CA ARG A 17 -1.26 -1.78 7.60
C ARG A 17 -1.70 -0.32 7.61
N ALA A 18 -1.22 0.49 6.68
CA ALA A 18 -1.53 1.91 6.61
C ALA A 18 -3.03 2.18 6.36
N SER A 19 -3.68 1.39 5.51
CA SER A 19 -5.12 1.47 5.25
C SER A 19 -6.00 1.27 6.50
N ARG A 20 -5.48 0.67 7.59
CA ARG A 20 -6.21 0.57 8.87
C ARG A 20 -6.52 1.92 9.50
N ARG A 21 -5.85 3.00 9.06
CA ARG A 21 -6.09 4.38 9.49
C ARG A 21 -7.30 5.03 8.81
N LEU A 22 -7.77 4.44 7.70
CA LEU A 22 -8.90 4.94 6.93
C LEU A 22 -10.22 4.41 7.50
N GLU A 23 -11.30 5.15 7.33
CA GLU A 23 -12.67 4.69 7.63
C GLU A 23 -13.02 3.40 6.86
N PRO A 24 -13.92 2.53 7.37
CA PRO A 24 -14.17 1.19 6.82
C PRO A 24 -14.42 1.14 5.31
N ASP A 25 -15.32 1.97 4.78
CA ASP A 25 -15.67 1.96 3.36
C ASP A 25 -14.50 2.43 2.47
N THR A 26 -13.80 3.48 2.91
CA THR A 26 -12.62 4.01 2.22
C THR A 26 -11.45 3.02 2.26
N ARG A 27 -11.24 2.38 3.41
CA ARG A 27 -10.24 1.33 3.63
C ARG A 27 -10.45 0.17 2.68
N ASP A 28 -11.68 -0.33 2.58
CA ASP A 28 -11.98 -1.49 1.76
C ASP A 28 -11.82 -1.20 0.26
N HIS A 29 -12.19 0.01 -0.19
CA HIS A 29 -11.92 0.47 -1.55
C HIS A 29 -10.43 0.38 -1.88
N TYR A 30 -9.57 1.02 -1.07
CA TYR A 30 -8.13 1.05 -1.34
C TYR A 30 -7.43 -0.29 -1.13
N ARG A 31 -7.94 -1.16 -0.24
CA ARG A 31 -7.44 -2.54 -0.12
C ARG A 31 -7.72 -3.37 -1.37
N ARG A 32 -8.91 -3.23 -1.96
CA ARG A 32 -9.24 -3.89 -3.23
C ARG A 32 -8.36 -3.37 -4.35
N PHE A 33 -8.19 -2.05 -4.43
CA PHE A 33 -7.30 -1.43 -5.41
C PHE A 33 -5.85 -1.95 -5.28
N ALA A 34 -5.29 -1.94 -4.07
CA ALA A 34 -3.94 -2.44 -3.82
C ALA A 34 -3.80 -3.93 -4.14
N ARG A 35 -4.81 -4.75 -3.83
CA ARG A 35 -4.82 -6.18 -4.19
C ARG A 35 -4.83 -6.38 -5.70
N SER A 36 -5.68 -5.64 -6.42
CA SER A 36 -5.77 -5.73 -7.87
C SER A 36 -4.45 -5.35 -8.54
N GLY A 37 -3.83 -4.24 -8.11
CA GLY A 37 -2.51 -3.83 -8.61
C GLY A 37 -1.43 -4.87 -8.32
N TYR A 38 -1.39 -5.39 -7.09
CA TYR A 38 -0.41 -6.42 -6.71
C TYR A 38 -0.53 -7.70 -7.56
N VAL A 39 -1.76 -8.16 -7.85
CA VAL A 39 -1.99 -9.33 -8.71
C VAL A 39 -1.65 -9.04 -10.17
N ALA A 40 -2.00 -7.85 -10.67
CA ALA A 40 -1.74 -7.46 -12.06
C ALA A 40 -0.25 -7.40 -12.41
N HIS A 41 0.61 -7.14 -11.42
CA HIS A 41 2.07 -7.05 -11.57
C HIS A 41 2.81 -8.19 -10.87
N ALA A 42 2.13 -9.30 -10.54
CA ALA A 42 2.75 -10.42 -9.83
C ALA A 42 3.89 -11.06 -10.64
N ASP A 43 3.74 -11.11 -11.97
CA ASP A 43 4.67 -11.73 -12.91
C ASP A 43 5.70 -10.73 -13.48
N GLU A 44 5.73 -9.48 -12.99
CA GLU A 44 6.77 -8.52 -13.37
C GLU A 44 8.12 -8.93 -12.75
N LEU A 45 9.12 -9.11 -13.60
CA LEU A 45 10.45 -9.60 -13.24
C LEU A 45 11.54 -8.55 -13.45
N ASP A 46 11.23 -7.49 -14.20
CA ASP A 46 12.14 -6.39 -14.41
C ASP A 46 12.18 -5.51 -13.15
N ASP A 47 13.33 -5.51 -12.47
CA ASP A 47 13.52 -4.78 -11.22
C ASP A 47 13.32 -3.27 -11.39
N GLU A 48 13.70 -2.68 -12.53
CA GLU A 48 13.47 -1.24 -12.78
C GLU A 48 11.98 -0.94 -12.91
N ARG A 49 11.25 -1.80 -13.62
CA ARG A 49 9.79 -1.67 -13.77
C ARG A 49 9.07 -1.89 -12.45
N VAL A 50 9.51 -2.84 -11.63
CA VAL A 50 8.99 -3.02 -10.27
C VAL A 50 9.21 -1.75 -9.44
N ASP A 51 10.40 -1.15 -9.49
CA ASP A 51 10.71 0.06 -8.72
C ASP A 51 9.87 1.27 -9.20
N GLU A 52 9.63 1.42 -10.50
CA GLU A 52 8.74 2.45 -11.05
C GLU A 52 7.28 2.29 -10.57
N ILE A 53 6.77 1.06 -10.58
CA ILE A 53 5.41 0.74 -10.11
C ILE A 53 5.32 1.04 -8.61
N ILE A 54 6.31 0.61 -7.82
CA ILE A 54 6.38 0.85 -6.39
C ILE A 54 6.36 2.35 -6.10
N ALA A 55 7.23 3.15 -6.73
CA ALA A 55 7.31 4.58 -6.49
C ALA A 55 5.98 5.30 -6.77
N ARG A 56 5.26 4.89 -7.82
CA ARG A 56 3.93 5.43 -8.13
C ARG A 56 2.89 5.08 -7.08
N VAL A 57 2.82 3.82 -6.69
CA VAL A 57 1.86 3.36 -5.68
C VAL A 57 2.15 3.99 -4.32
N GLU A 58 3.42 4.17 -3.97
CA GLU A 58 3.82 4.88 -2.75
C GLU A 58 3.35 6.33 -2.76
N HIS A 59 3.55 7.05 -3.86
CA HIS A 59 3.08 8.42 -4.04
C HIS A 59 1.55 8.52 -3.90
N ASP A 60 0.81 7.64 -4.61
CA ASP A 60 -0.65 7.63 -4.57
C ASP A 60 -1.15 7.36 -3.15
N MET A 61 -0.59 6.34 -2.48
CA MET A 61 -1.00 5.97 -1.13
C MET A 61 -0.63 7.01 -0.08
N ASP A 62 0.52 7.68 -0.21
CA ASP A 62 0.88 8.80 0.65
C ASP A 62 -0.12 9.96 0.51
N TRP A 63 -0.45 10.34 -0.72
CA TRP A 63 -1.45 11.38 -0.99
C TRP A 63 -2.83 11.02 -0.42
N ILE A 64 -3.29 9.78 -0.63
CA ILE A 64 -4.56 9.28 -0.07
C ILE A 64 -4.55 9.37 1.45
N LEU A 65 -3.50 8.88 2.11
CA LEU A 65 -3.44 8.88 3.57
C LEU A 65 -3.39 10.30 4.12
N ARG A 66 -2.65 11.22 3.51
CA ARG A 66 -2.65 12.64 3.89
C ARG A 66 -4.02 13.26 3.74
N LYS A 67 -4.72 12.97 2.63
CA LYS A 67 -6.06 13.48 2.35
C LYS A 67 -7.08 13.06 3.42
N TYR A 68 -7.05 11.80 3.87
CA TYR A 68 -8.07 11.26 4.78
C TYR A 68 -7.67 11.25 6.26
N THR A 69 -6.37 11.29 6.57
CA THR A 69 -5.87 11.11 7.95
C THR A 69 -4.95 12.24 8.40
N GLY A 70 -4.56 13.15 7.51
CA GLY A 70 -3.56 14.18 7.78
C GLY A 70 -2.12 13.65 7.92
N LYS A 71 -1.90 12.34 7.76
CA LYS A 71 -0.60 11.67 7.92
C LYS A 71 -0.21 10.86 6.69
N GLY A 72 1.07 10.87 6.35
CA GLY A 72 1.63 10.15 5.20
C GLY A 72 1.79 8.63 5.39
N LEU A 73 2.21 7.93 4.34
CA LEU A 73 2.36 6.47 4.33
C LEU A 73 3.35 5.98 5.40
N ASP A 74 4.49 6.65 5.51
CA ASP A 74 5.58 6.31 6.44
C ASP A 74 5.46 6.99 7.80
N GLU A 75 4.43 7.81 8.00
CA GLU A 75 4.13 8.45 9.28
C GLU A 75 3.28 7.48 10.14
N ASP A 76 3.97 6.62 10.90
CA ASP A 76 3.37 5.63 11.80
C ASP A 76 2.55 6.30 12.92
N PRO A 77 1.26 5.95 13.12
CA PRO A 77 0.49 6.43 14.27
C PRO A 77 0.74 5.53 15.48
N GLY A 78 2.01 5.23 15.80
CA GLY A 78 2.38 4.37 16.92
C GLY A 78 1.75 4.85 18.23
N THR A 79 0.54 4.38 18.51
CA THR A 79 -0.15 4.20 19.79
C THR A 79 -1.58 3.71 19.45
N PRO A 80 -1.99 2.48 19.83
CA PRO A 80 -3.40 2.14 19.80
C PRO A 80 -4.15 3.09 20.75
N ALA A 81 -5.23 3.70 20.28
CA ALA A 81 -6.18 4.35 21.17
C ALA A 81 -6.59 3.31 22.23
N LYS A 82 -6.14 3.50 23.47
CA LYS A 82 -6.58 2.70 24.62
C LYS A 82 -8.10 2.80 24.67
N LEU A 83 -8.77 1.67 24.48
CA LEU A 83 -10.09 1.42 25.05
C LEU A 83 -9.89 0.94 26.49
#